data_AF-A0A2B4RMA9-F1
#
_entry.id   AF-A0A2B4RMA9-F1
#
_cell.length_a   1.000
_cell.length_b   1.000
_cell.length_c   1.000
_cell.angle_alpha   90.00
_cell.angle_beta   90.00
_cell.angle_gamma   90.00
#
_symmetry.space_group_name_H-M   'P 1'
#
loop_
_entity.id
_entity.type
_entity.pdbx_description
1 polymer ?
#
loop_
_entity_poly.entity_id
_entity_poly.type
_entity_poly.pdbx_seq_one_letter_code
_entity_poly.pdbx_strand_id
1 'polypeptide(L)'
;MADERDPDPAERVRRLVQYAGQVEVDNSIAPKKYFRSGVEMERMARIYHEEGNLENAFILYSKFITLFVEKLPSHPEYAKAAPGDKATNKKSLRRVFGEAEKLKGILKERYQKEFEQLMVEEARKREVQEAKRKELERKEAEEKAQKALTALQIAPQHNNTSMPHTETLSVTPSAPPLIGDYPAPPTSYQESSGSPDSTVGSNQREHGTPSDSNQTHRTLPPPPSYSSLFSVPTPSVPTIDRSTKPVMSADASSGGLRKMHVPAELISQFLRLASDNTRKNLETCGILAGRLQNNMFCITHLLIPKQTSTSDSCTTLNEEDLFDYQDSHNLITLGWIHTHPSQTSFMSSVDLHTHCSYQLMMPEAIAIVCAPKFDETGVFSLTPEYGLQFILNCKMQGFHPHPKEPPLYEESSHVLWDKVSRVDVVDLRFK
;
A
#
# COMPACT_ATOMS: atom_id res chain seq x y z
N MET A 1 -3.67 -1.34 3.47
CA MET A 1 -4.75 -0.74 4.31
C MET A 1 -4.43 0.73 4.55
N ALA A 2 -5.30 1.49 5.23
CA ALA A 2 -5.00 2.90 5.54
C ALA A 2 -3.77 3.01 6.47
N ASP A 3 -2.85 3.93 6.16
CA ASP A 3 -1.67 4.18 7.00
C ASP A 3 -2.11 4.86 8.31
N GLU A 4 -1.82 4.22 9.46
CA GLU A 4 -2.10 4.76 10.80
C GLU A 4 -1.47 6.14 11.05
N ARG A 5 -0.49 6.54 10.23
CA ARG A 5 0.23 7.81 10.37
C ARG A 5 -0.53 9.04 9.87
N ASP A 6 -1.69 8.87 9.21
CA ASP A 6 -2.44 10.01 8.67
C ASP A 6 -3.46 10.59 9.68
N PRO A 7 -3.30 11.84 10.13
CA PRO A 7 -4.09 12.39 11.23
C PRO A 7 -5.53 12.77 10.85
N ASP A 8 -5.84 13.12 9.59
CA ASP A 8 -7.17 13.63 9.24
C ASP A 8 -8.24 12.52 9.16
N PRO A 9 -9.28 12.54 10.03
CA PRO A 9 -10.40 11.60 9.96
C PRO A 9 -11.12 11.62 8.60
N ALA A 10 -11.20 12.77 7.94
CA ALA A 10 -11.85 12.90 6.65
C ALA A 10 -11.01 12.33 5.50
N GLU A 11 -9.68 12.41 5.57
CA GLU A 11 -8.77 11.81 4.60
C GLU A 11 -8.74 10.27 4.73
N ARG A 12 -8.75 9.74 5.96
CA ARG A 12 -8.87 8.28 6.18
C ARG A 12 -10.14 7.70 5.54
N VAL A 13 -11.32 8.34 5.73
CA VAL A 13 -12.56 7.91 5.03
C VAL A 13 -12.45 8.09 3.51
N ARG A 14 -11.86 9.18 3.01
CA ARG A 14 -11.65 9.41 1.57
C ARG A 14 -10.81 8.30 0.92
N ARG A 15 -9.77 7.80 1.60
CA ARG A 15 -8.94 6.70 1.10
C ARG A 15 -9.69 5.38 0.98
N LEU A 16 -10.60 5.06 1.90
CA LEU A 16 -11.47 3.88 1.77
C LEU A 16 -12.35 3.98 0.50
N VAL A 17 -12.91 5.15 0.23
CA VAL A 17 -13.72 5.40 -0.99
C VAL A 17 -12.84 5.36 -2.25
N GLN A 18 -11.63 5.92 -2.21
CA GLN A 18 -10.69 5.87 -3.34
C GLN A 18 -10.29 4.43 -3.68
N TYR A 19 -9.99 3.60 -2.67
CA TYR A 19 -9.67 2.18 -2.84
C TYR A 19 -10.87 1.36 -3.35
N ALA A 20 -12.09 1.65 -2.85
CA ALA A 20 -13.31 1.09 -3.40
C ALA A 20 -13.54 1.49 -4.88
N GLY A 21 -13.18 2.72 -5.24
CA GLY A 21 -13.30 3.29 -6.59
C GLY A 21 -12.36 2.69 -7.65
N GLN A 22 -11.39 1.86 -7.24
CA GLN A 22 -10.47 1.12 -8.13
C GLN A 22 -11.13 -0.03 -8.92
N VAL A 23 -12.45 -0.23 -8.79
CA VAL A 23 -13.18 -1.21 -9.60
C VAL A 23 -13.32 -0.74 -11.05
N GLU A 24 -12.78 -1.55 -11.98
CA GLU A 24 -12.94 -1.40 -13.42
C GLU A 24 -14.02 -2.36 -13.96
N VAL A 25 -14.54 -2.04 -15.15
CA VAL A 25 -15.46 -2.90 -15.91
C VAL A 25 -14.85 -3.12 -17.29
N ASP A 26 -14.59 -4.39 -17.61
CA ASP A 26 -14.11 -4.86 -18.90
C ASP A 26 -15.32 -5.09 -19.82
N ASN A 27 -15.26 -4.52 -21.02
CA ASN A 27 -16.34 -4.59 -22.00
C ASN A 27 -16.42 -5.94 -22.76
N SER A 28 -15.49 -6.86 -22.50
CA SER A 28 -15.54 -8.25 -22.94
C SER A 28 -16.32 -9.16 -21.98
N ILE A 29 -16.54 -8.72 -20.72
CA ILE A 29 -17.18 -9.52 -19.67
C ILE A 29 -18.67 -9.20 -19.62
N ALA A 30 -19.50 -10.16 -20.08
CA ALA A 30 -20.95 -10.00 -20.13
C ALA A 30 -21.56 -9.54 -18.77
N PRO A 31 -22.47 -8.54 -18.73
CA PRO A 31 -22.97 -7.93 -17.50
C PRO A 31 -23.54 -8.90 -16.45
N LYS A 32 -24.04 -10.06 -16.87
CA LYS A 32 -24.51 -11.15 -16.00
C LYS A 32 -23.43 -11.63 -15.01
N LYS A 33 -22.15 -11.66 -15.43
CA LYS A 33 -21.02 -12.01 -14.54
C LYS A 33 -20.85 -10.96 -13.44
N TYR A 34 -20.87 -9.67 -13.78
CA TYR A 34 -20.83 -8.59 -12.79
C TYR A 34 -21.98 -8.65 -11.78
N PHE A 35 -23.22 -8.93 -12.22
CA PHE A 35 -24.35 -9.10 -11.31
C PHE A 35 -24.13 -10.24 -10.28
N ARG A 36 -23.54 -11.37 -10.70
CA ARG A 36 -23.13 -12.45 -9.77
C ARG A 36 -22.03 -11.99 -8.80
N SER A 37 -20.97 -11.35 -9.29
CA SER A 37 -19.91 -10.79 -8.45
C SER A 37 -20.45 -9.79 -7.42
N GLY A 38 -21.52 -9.06 -7.76
CA GLY A 38 -22.23 -8.19 -6.83
C GLY A 38 -22.88 -8.92 -5.65
N VAL A 39 -23.54 -10.07 -5.89
CA VAL A 39 -24.16 -10.87 -4.82
C VAL A 39 -23.11 -11.34 -3.82
N GLU A 40 -21.95 -11.80 -4.31
CA GLU A 40 -20.86 -12.24 -3.45
C GLU A 40 -20.18 -11.07 -2.72
N MET A 41 -20.03 -9.92 -3.38
CA MET A 41 -19.54 -8.68 -2.75
C MET A 41 -20.48 -8.21 -1.62
N GLU A 42 -21.81 -8.33 -1.79
CA GLU A 42 -22.80 -8.03 -0.75
C GLU A 42 -22.88 -9.13 0.34
N ARG A 43 -22.55 -10.39 0.03
CA ARG A 43 -22.34 -11.44 1.05
C ARG A 43 -21.13 -11.09 1.92
N MET A 44 -19.98 -10.82 1.30
CA MET A 44 -18.75 -10.49 2.01
C MET A 44 -18.88 -9.20 2.83
N ALA A 45 -19.47 -8.13 2.28
CA ALA A 45 -19.66 -6.87 3.00
C ALA A 45 -20.51 -7.00 4.28
N ARG A 46 -21.51 -7.91 4.29
CA ARG A 46 -22.28 -8.24 5.50
C ARG A 46 -21.43 -9.00 6.52
N ILE A 47 -20.68 -10.00 6.06
CA ILE A 47 -19.78 -10.79 6.92
C ILE A 47 -18.77 -9.87 7.65
N TYR A 48 -18.11 -8.94 6.94
CA TYR A 48 -17.22 -7.95 7.59
C TYR A 48 -17.95 -7.02 8.58
N HIS A 49 -19.21 -6.65 8.31
CA HIS A 49 -20.00 -5.79 9.19
C HIS A 49 -20.39 -6.52 10.48
N GLU A 50 -20.82 -7.78 10.37
CA GLU A 50 -21.19 -8.65 11.49
C GLU A 50 -20.00 -8.93 12.43
N GLU A 51 -18.77 -8.98 11.90
CA GLU A 51 -17.52 -9.08 12.69
C GLU A 51 -16.99 -7.74 13.24
N GLY A 52 -17.60 -6.60 12.90
CA GLY A 52 -17.12 -5.28 13.33
C GLY A 52 -15.89 -4.75 12.58
N ASN A 53 -15.45 -5.42 11.51
CA ASN A 53 -14.43 -4.91 10.58
C ASN A 53 -15.07 -3.91 9.61
N LEU A 54 -15.39 -2.74 10.17
CA LEU A 54 -16.21 -1.72 9.50
C LEU A 54 -15.51 -1.12 8.27
N GLU A 55 -14.18 -1.08 8.22
CA GLU A 55 -13.43 -0.55 7.08
C GLU A 55 -13.60 -1.41 5.83
N ASN A 56 -13.36 -2.72 5.94
CA ASN A 56 -13.53 -3.64 4.81
C ASN A 56 -15.01 -3.80 4.42
N ALA A 57 -15.93 -3.78 5.38
CA ALA A 57 -17.36 -3.72 5.09
C ALA A 57 -17.72 -2.48 4.25
N PHE A 58 -17.26 -1.30 4.68
CA PHE A 58 -17.50 -0.04 3.98
C PHE A 58 -16.83 0.01 2.59
N ILE A 59 -15.60 -0.51 2.45
CA ILE A 59 -14.92 -0.66 1.15
C ILE A 59 -15.77 -1.49 0.19
N LEU A 60 -16.26 -2.66 0.60
CA LEU A 60 -17.03 -3.54 -0.29
C LEU A 60 -18.41 -2.98 -0.62
N TYR A 61 -19.12 -2.37 0.33
CA TYR A 61 -20.38 -1.68 0.04
C TYR A 61 -20.17 -0.49 -0.91
N SER A 62 -19.10 0.29 -0.73
CA SER A 62 -18.73 1.38 -1.65
C SER A 62 -18.35 0.86 -3.03
N LYS A 63 -17.59 -0.24 -3.11
CA LYS A 63 -17.18 -0.88 -4.36
C LYS A 63 -18.38 -1.41 -5.13
N PHE A 64 -19.38 -1.97 -4.44
CA PHE A 64 -20.66 -2.37 -5.00
C PHE A 64 -21.43 -1.17 -5.57
N ILE A 65 -21.50 -0.06 -4.83
CA ILE A 65 -22.14 1.18 -5.30
C ILE A 65 -21.46 1.70 -6.57
N THR A 66 -20.14 1.92 -6.54
CA THR A 66 -19.39 2.40 -7.71
C THR A 66 -19.55 1.46 -8.92
N LEU A 67 -19.44 0.14 -8.72
CA LEU A 67 -19.63 -0.85 -9.78
C LEU A 67 -21.02 -0.70 -10.44
N PHE A 68 -22.10 -0.68 -9.68
CA PHE A 68 -23.46 -0.75 -10.23
C PHE A 68 -24.12 0.60 -10.55
N VAL A 69 -23.60 1.70 -10.02
CA VAL A 69 -24.15 3.06 -10.24
C VAL A 69 -23.32 3.84 -11.26
N GLU A 70 -21.99 3.68 -11.26
CA GLU A 70 -21.09 4.46 -12.13
C GLU A 70 -20.53 3.63 -13.29
N LYS A 71 -19.91 2.49 -13.00
CA LYS A 71 -19.11 1.74 -13.98
C LYS A 71 -19.97 0.90 -14.92
N LEU A 72 -20.68 -0.10 -14.38
CA LEU A 72 -21.41 -1.10 -15.17
C LEU A 72 -22.52 -0.50 -16.06
N PRO A 73 -23.23 0.59 -15.69
CA PRO A 73 -24.21 1.23 -16.58
C PRO A 73 -23.63 1.75 -17.91
N SER A 74 -22.31 1.97 -17.99
CA SER A 74 -21.60 2.37 -19.21
C SER A 74 -21.20 1.21 -20.13
N HIS A 75 -21.31 -0.05 -19.66
CA HIS A 75 -20.94 -1.23 -20.44
C HIS A 75 -21.86 -1.37 -21.67
N PRO A 76 -21.34 -1.58 -22.90
CA PRO A 76 -22.15 -1.59 -24.13
C PRO A 76 -23.38 -2.50 -24.09
N GLU A 77 -23.25 -3.69 -23.49
CA GLU A 77 -24.35 -4.65 -23.38
C GLU A 77 -25.26 -4.47 -22.16
N TYR A 78 -25.01 -3.49 -21.27
CA TYR A 78 -25.82 -3.30 -20.07
C TYR A 78 -27.30 -3.06 -20.39
N ALA A 79 -27.59 -2.40 -21.51
CA ALA A 79 -28.96 -2.25 -22.02
C ALA A 79 -29.67 -3.61 -22.21
N LYS A 80 -28.97 -4.63 -22.73
CA LYS A 80 -29.48 -5.98 -23.02
C LYS A 80 -29.65 -6.86 -21.77
N ALA A 81 -28.92 -6.58 -20.69
CA ALA A 81 -28.90 -7.43 -19.49
C ALA A 81 -30.29 -7.61 -18.85
N ALA A 82 -30.51 -8.75 -18.19
CA ALA A 82 -31.87 -9.23 -17.88
C ALA A 82 -32.64 -8.28 -16.93
N PRO A 83 -33.97 -8.10 -17.12
CA PRO A 83 -34.81 -7.31 -16.21
C PRO A 83 -34.80 -7.83 -14.77
N GLY A 84 -34.68 -9.16 -14.58
CA GLY A 84 -34.56 -9.79 -13.26
C GLY A 84 -33.32 -9.34 -12.50
N ASP A 85 -32.13 -9.50 -13.10
CA ASP A 85 -30.84 -9.09 -12.51
C ASP A 85 -30.87 -7.60 -12.12
N LYS A 86 -31.36 -6.75 -13.03
CA LYS A 86 -31.54 -5.30 -12.79
C LYS A 86 -32.50 -5.00 -11.63
N ALA A 87 -33.61 -5.74 -11.51
CA ALA A 87 -34.57 -5.56 -10.42
C ALA A 87 -34.00 -6.02 -9.07
N THR A 88 -33.32 -7.17 -9.03
CA THR A 88 -32.63 -7.69 -7.84
C THR A 88 -31.52 -6.75 -7.40
N ASN A 89 -30.67 -6.30 -8.32
CA ASN A 89 -29.63 -5.32 -8.01
C ASN A 89 -30.22 -3.99 -7.51
N LYS A 90 -31.32 -3.50 -8.08
CA LYS A 90 -32.04 -2.30 -7.59
C LYS A 90 -32.71 -2.49 -6.22
N LYS A 91 -32.80 -3.73 -5.71
CA LYS A 91 -33.16 -4.03 -4.32
C LYS A 91 -31.93 -4.02 -3.42
N SER A 92 -30.86 -4.72 -3.80
CA SER A 92 -29.58 -4.72 -3.08
C SER A 92 -28.99 -3.31 -2.93
N LEU A 93 -28.90 -2.52 -4.01
CA LEU A 93 -28.41 -1.14 -3.98
C LEU A 93 -29.04 -0.30 -2.87
N ARG A 94 -30.36 -0.40 -2.63
CA ARG A 94 -31.03 0.39 -1.58
C ARG A 94 -30.60 -0.02 -0.16
N ARG A 95 -30.36 -1.32 0.05
CA ARG A 95 -29.82 -1.85 1.30
C ARG A 95 -28.36 -1.44 1.47
N VAL A 96 -27.55 -1.65 0.43
CA VAL A 96 -26.12 -1.30 0.40
C VAL A 96 -25.89 0.20 0.65
N PHE A 97 -26.63 1.11 0.01
CA PHE A 97 -26.56 2.54 0.32
C PHE A 97 -26.90 2.85 1.78
N GLY A 98 -27.91 2.19 2.35
CA GLY A 98 -28.30 2.35 3.75
C GLY A 98 -27.23 1.88 4.73
N GLU A 99 -26.58 0.75 4.48
CA GLU A 99 -25.48 0.27 5.34
C GLU A 99 -24.18 1.07 5.13
N ALA A 100 -23.87 1.48 3.90
CA ALA A 100 -22.68 2.29 3.60
C ALA A 100 -22.70 3.64 4.32
N GLU A 101 -23.83 4.36 4.33
CA GLU A 101 -23.91 5.67 4.98
C GLU A 101 -23.87 5.56 6.52
N LYS A 102 -24.45 4.50 7.11
CA LYS A 102 -24.29 4.18 8.54
C LYS A 102 -22.82 3.94 8.88
N LEU A 103 -22.15 3.05 8.14
CA LEU A 103 -20.76 2.66 8.38
C LEU A 103 -19.81 3.84 8.23
N LYS A 104 -20.01 4.68 7.21
CA LYS A 104 -19.30 5.95 7.02
C LYS A 104 -19.44 6.89 8.22
N GLY A 105 -20.63 6.97 8.83
CA GLY A 105 -20.86 7.71 10.06
C GLY A 105 -20.03 7.16 11.23
N ILE A 106 -20.14 5.85 11.49
CA ILE A 106 -19.43 5.17 12.59
C ILE A 106 -17.90 5.24 12.42
N LEU A 107 -17.40 5.07 11.20
CA LEU A 107 -15.97 5.19 10.87
C LEU A 107 -15.48 6.62 11.08
N LYS A 108 -16.24 7.64 10.64
CA LYS A 108 -15.88 9.04 10.88
C LYS A 108 -15.83 9.37 12.37
N GLU A 109 -16.79 8.90 13.17
CA GLU A 109 -16.78 9.09 14.63
C GLU A 109 -15.58 8.38 15.29
N ARG A 110 -15.32 7.13 14.89
CA ARG A 110 -14.16 6.36 15.35
C ARG A 110 -12.84 7.10 15.08
N TYR A 111 -12.62 7.53 13.83
CA TYR A 111 -11.40 8.23 13.45
C TYR A 111 -11.28 9.62 14.10
N GLN A 112 -12.39 10.34 14.28
CA GLN A 112 -12.40 11.62 15.00
C GLN A 112 -11.93 11.43 16.45
N LYS A 113 -12.41 10.39 17.12
CA LYS A 113 -12.02 10.05 18.50
C LYS A 113 -10.55 9.59 18.60
N GLU A 114 -10.08 8.82 17.63
CA GLU A 114 -8.66 8.42 17.53
C GLU A 114 -7.76 9.65 17.33
N PHE A 115 -8.13 10.59 16.45
CA PHE A 115 -7.41 11.84 16.22
C PHE A 115 -7.39 12.74 17.47
N GLU A 116 -8.52 12.91 18.15
CA GLU A 116 -8.59 13.68 19.41
C GLU A 116 -7.66 13.09 20.49
N GLN A 117 -7.60 11.76 20.61
CA GLN A 117 -6.67 11.09 21.54
C GLN A 117 -5.20 11.31 21.17
N LEU A 118 -4.86 11.25 19.87
CA LEU A 118 -3.50 11.57 19.40
C LEU A 118 -3.12 13.02 19.70
N MET A 119 -4.02 13.98 19.46
CA MET A 119 -3.80 15.40 19.74
C MET A 119 -3.58 15.68 21.23
N VAL A 120 -4.32 15.03 22.13
CA VAL A 120 -4.12 15.13 23.58
C VAL A 120 -2.77 14.54 24.02
N GLU A 121 -2.38 13.38 23.49
CA GLU A 121 -1.10 12.74 23.80
C GLU A 121 0.09 13.53 23.23
N GLU A 122 -0.06 14.19 22.08
CA GLU A 122 0.93 15.14 21.56
C GLU A 122 1.05 16.39 22.42
N ALA A 123 -0.06 16.99 22.86
CA ALA A 123 -0.04 18.14 23.76
C ALA A 123 0.71 17.80 25.06
N ARG A 124 0.37 16.67 25.69
CA ARG A 124 1.04 16.15 26.89
C ARG A 124 2.54 15.91 26.68
N LYS A 125 2.96 15.41 25.51
CA LYS A 125 4.38 15.25 25.15
C LYS A 125 5.09 16.61 25.03
N ARG A 126 4.46 17.61 24.41
CA ARG A 126 5.01 18.97 24.25
C ARG A 126 5.15 19.67 25.60
N GLU A 127 4.16 19.55 26.50
CA GLU A 127 4.23 20.07 27.88
C GLU A 127 5.40 19.46 28.66
N VAL A 128 5.57 18.12 28.60
CA VAL A 128 6.68 17.42 29.27
C VAL A 128 8.05 17.81 28.68
N GLN A 129 8.14 18.05 27.37
CA GLN A 129 9.36 18.56 26.73
C GLN A 129 9.68 20.00 27.15
N GLU A 130 8.67 20.89 27.21
CA GLU A 130 8.87 22.27 27.64
C GLU A 130 9.24 22.38 29.13
N ALA A 131 8.61 21.57 29.99
CA ALA A 131 8.96 21.48 31.40
C ALA A 131 10.42 21.04 31.60
N LYS A 132 10.88 20.02 30.87
CA LYS A 132 12.28 19.56 30.87
C LYS A 132 13.24 20.65 30.36
N ARG A 133 12.87 21.40 29.31
CA ARG A 133 13.68 22.51 28.81
C ARG A 133 13.82 23.62 29.86
N LYS A 134 12.72 24.04 30.48
CA LYS A 134 12.73 25.03 31.57
C LYS A 134 13.52 24.57 32.79
N GLU A 135 13.49 23.28 33.13
CA GLU A 135 14.30 22.72 34.22
C GLU A 135 15.81 22.75 33.89
N LEU A 136 16.19 22.47 32.64
CA LEU A 136 17.58 22.58 32.18
C LEU A 136 18.06 24.04 32.17
N GLU A 137 17.29 24.95 31.56
CA GLU A 137 17.55 26.40 31.56
C GLU A 137 17.74 26.94 32.99
N ARG A 138 16.94 26.46 33.95
CA ARG A 138 17.06 26.85 35.37
C ARG A 138 18.36 26.35 36.01
N LYS A 139 18.75 25.10 35.76
CA LYS A 139 20.02 24.51 36.27
C LYS A 139 21.25 25.21 35.70
N GLU A 140 21.25 25.52 34.41
CA GLU A 140 22.32 26.29 33.77
C GLU A 140 22.43 27.71 34.34
N ALA A 141 21.29 28.37 34.63
CA ALA A 141 21.26 29.67 35.28
C ALA A 141 21.76 29.61 36.74
N GLU A 142 21.35 28.61 37.51
CA GLU A 142 21.84 28.33 38.87
C GLU A 142 23.36 28.11 38.88
N GLU A 143 23.89 27.26 38.00
CA GLU A 143 25.33 26.99 37.89
C GLU A 143 26.12 28.24 37.47
N LYS A 144 25.61 29.03 36.52
CA LYS A 144 26.23 30.28 36.07
C LYS A 144 26.26 31.34 37.18
N ALA A 145 25.20 31.45 37.97
CA ALA A 145 25.15 32.32 39.14
C ALA A 145 26.16 31.87 40.22
N GLN A 146 26.22 30.56 40.52
CA GLN A 146 27.18 29.99 41.45
C GLN A 146 28.62 30.30 41.05
N LYS A 147 28.98 30.11 39.76
CA LYS A 147 30.30 30.43 39.20
C LYS A 147 30.64 31.93 39.32
N ALA A 148 29.68 32.81 39.03
CA ALA A 148 29.88 34.25 39.14
C ALA A 148 30.12 34.70 40.60
N LEU A 149 29.39 34.10 41.57
CA LEU A 149 29.55 34.38 42.99
C LEU A 149 30.93 33.95 43.49
N THR A 150 31.37 32.74 43.12
CA THR A 150 32.72 32.23 43.41
C THR A 150 33.82 33.13 42.82
N ALA A 151 33.65 33.62 41.59
CA ALA A 151 34.62 34.51 40.95
C ALA A 151 34.76 35.85 41.69
N LEU A 152 33.64 36.44 42.13
CA LEU A 152 33.65 37.67 42.94
C LEU A 152 34.34 37.47 44.31
N GLN A 153 34.25 36.27 44.87
CA GLN A 153 34.85 35.92 46.16
C GLN A 153 36.36 35.64 46.11
N ILE A 154 36.94 35.56 44.91
CA ILE A 154 38.38 35.34 44.65
C ILE A 154 39.10 36.66 44.28
N ALA A 155 38.37 37.76 44.05
CA ALA A 155 38.94 39.07 43.73
C ALA A 155 39.64 39.70 44.97
N PRO A 156 40.95 40.04 44.91
CA PRO A 156 41.65 40.63 46.04
C PRO A 156 41.19 42.07 46.34
N GLN A 157 41.06 42.41 47.62
CA GLN A 157 40.91 43.80 48.04
C GLN A 157 42.25 44.55 47.93
N HIS A 158 42.27 45.64 47.18
CA HIS A 158 43.29 46.69 47.33
C HIS A 158 42.65 48.05 47.05
N ASN A 159 42.97 49.07 47.85
CA ASN A 159 42.34 50.39 47.75
C ASN A 159 43.35 51.52 48.08
N ASN A 160 42.97 52.75 47.71
CA ASN A 160 43.56 54.06 48.05
C ASN A 160 44.86 54.53 47.37
N THR A 161 44.66 55.43 46.40
CA THR A 161 45.08 56.85 46.46
C THR A 161 46.53 57.27 46.20
N SER A 162 46.76 57.91 45.04
CA SER A 162 47.51 59.18 44.94
C SER A 162 47.19 59.97 43.64
N MET A 163 47.39 61.29 43.71
CA MET A 163 47.30 62.32 42.64
C MET A 163 48.40 63.36 42.96
N PRO A 164 48.81 64.29 42.05
CA PRO A 164 48.44 64.48 40.64
C PRO A 164 49.69 64.50 39.71
N HIS A 165 49.54 64.86 38.43
CA HIS A 165 50.19 66.05 37.84
C HIS A 165 49.70 66.31 36.40
N THR A 166 49.78 67.57 35.95
CA THR A 166 49.39 68.00 34.59
C THR A 166 50.57 68.65 33.90
N GLU A 167 50.94 68.18 32.70
CA GLU A 167 51.63 69.00 31.69
C GLU A 167 51.45 68.37 30.28
N THR A 168 51.72 69.14 29.24
CA THR A 168 51.30 68.85 27.86
C THR A 168 52.46 68.52 26.93
N LEU A 169 52.27 67.63 25.94
CA LEU A 169 52.48 67.91 24.51
C LEU A 169 52.25 66.69 23.59
N SER A 170 52.07 67.02 22.32
CA SER A 170 51.65 66.29 21.12
C SER A 170 52.51 65.13 20.56
N VAL A 171 51.83 64.13 19.96
CA VAL A 171 52.10 63.48 18.63
C VAL A 171 53.16 62.35 18.49
N THR A 172 52.67 61.09 18.42
CA THR A 172 53.01 59.92 17.52
C THR A 172 54.47 59.41 17.32
N PRO A 173 54.70 58.23 16.68
CA PRO A 173 54.13 56.87 16.84
C PRO A 173 55.25 55.78 16.99
N SER A 174 54.92 54.46 17.02
CA SER A 174 55.61 53.35 16.27
C SER A 174 55.51 51.92 16.88
N ALA A 175 55.20 50.95 16.00
CA ALA A 175 55.65 49.54 15.91
C ALA A 175 55.32 48.43 16.98
N PRO A 176 55.39 47.13 16.59
CA PRO A 176 54.88 45.97 17.35
C PRO A 176 56.00 44.93 17.68
N PRO A 177 55.74 43.63 18.00
CA PRO A 177 55.25 42.59 17.05
C PRO A 177 54.18 41.66 17.72
N LEU A 178 53.88 40.38 17.40
CA LEU A 178 54.39 39.34 16.47
C LEU A 178 53.23 38.32 16.19
N ILE A 179 53.30 37.52 15.11
CA ILE A 179 52.49 36.30 14.86
C ILE A 179 53.45 35.20 14.38
N GLY A 180 53.26 33.93 14.77
CA GLY A 180 54.20 32.83 14.48
C GLY A 180 53.60 31.65 13.71
N ASP A 181 53.95 31.54 12.43
CA ASP A 181 53.91 30.31 11.61
C ASP A 181 55.36 29.90 11.27
N TYR A 182 55.68 28.60 11.24
CA TYR A 182 56.85 27.96 10.58
C TYR A 182 56.97 26.48 11.04
N PRO A 183 57.76 25.58 10.39
CA PRO A 183 58.36 25.66 9.05
C PRO A 183 58.16 24.41 8.16
N ALA A 184 58.57 24.54 6.90
CA ALA A 184 58.85 23.42 5.98
C ALA A 184 60.38 23.27 5.71
N PRO A 185 60.87 22.09 5.30
CA PRO A 185 62.27 21.89 4.89
C PRO A 185 62.54 22.35 3.43
N PRO A 186 63.81 22.50 2.98
CA PRO A 186 64.15 23.48 1.94
C PRO A 186 64.80 22.94 0.63
N THR A 187 64.76 23.78 -0.43
CA THR A 187 65.65 23.80 -1.63
C THR A 187 65.55 22.58 -2.60
N SER A 188 65.98 22.60 -3.87
CA SER A 188 66.98 23.44 -4.59
C SER A 188 66.85 23.42 -6.14
N TYR A 189 67.09 24.55 -6.84
CA TYR A 189 67.54 24.71 -8.27
C TYR A 189 66.78 23.97 -9.41
N GLN A 190 66.87 24.27 -10.73
CA GLN A 190 67.63 25.26 -11.52
C GLN A 190 66.82 25.69 -12.79
N GLU A 191 67.42 26.43 -13.74
CA GLU A 191 66.74 27.18 -14.83
C GLU A 191 66.68 26.48 -16.22
N SER A 192 65.88 27.09 -17.12
CA SER A 192 65.93 26.97 -18.61
C SER A 192 65.34 25.66 -19.23
N SER A 193 64.78 25.64 -20.44
CA SER A 193 64.38 26.70 -21.41
C SER A 193 63.31 26.15 -22.40
N GLY A 194 62.60 27.03 -23.14
CA GLY A 194 61.84 26.64 -24.35
C GLY A 194 60.39 27.17 -24.45
N SER A 195 60.17 28.06 -25.41
CA SER A 195 58.85 28.51 -25.93
C SER A 195 58.74 28.05 -27.42
N PRO A 196 57.68 28.34 -28.22
CA PRO A 196 56.45 29.11 -27.96
C PRO A 196 55.14 28.48 -28.54
N ASP A 197 54.12 29.33 -28.74
CA ASP A 197 52.88 29.16 -29.55
C ASP A 197 51.77 28.20 -29.07
N SER A 198 50.46 28.36 -29.35
CA SER A 198 49.52 29.41 -29.85
C SER A 198 48.28 28.65 -30.41
N THR A 199 47.02 29.10 -30.53
CA THR A 199 46.26 30.28 -30.07
C THR A 199 44.73 30.00 -30.14
N VAL A 200 43.97 30.54 -29.16
CA VAL A 200 42.69 31.29 -29.26
C VAL A 200 41.70 31.11 -30.46
N GLY A 201 40.39 31.01 -30.14
CA GLY A 201 39.24 31.43 -30.99
C GLY A 201 38.16 30.35 -31.18
N SER A 202 36.89 30.41 -30.75
CA SER A 202 35.84 31.46 -30.64
C SER A 202 34.98 31.67 -31.91
N ASN A 203 33.67 31.37 -31.88
CA ASN A 203 32.56 32.34 -32.11
C ASN A 203 31.13 31.72 -32.21
N GLN A 204 30.12 32.60 -32.17
CA GLN A 204 28.66 32.35 -32.11
C GLN A 204 27.96 32.36 -33.49
N ARG A 205 26.68 31.96 -33.56
CA ARG A 205 25.60 32.63 -34.35
C ARG A 205 24.18 32.12 -34.04
N GLU A 206 23.16 32.82 -34.56
CA GLU A 206 21.72 32.70 -34.22
C GLU A 206 20.81 32.34 -35.42
N HIS A 207 19.48 32.37 -35.16
CA HIS A 207 18.38 32.89 -36.01
C HIS A 207 17.58 31.91 -36.91
N GLY A 208 16.24 32.04 -36.89
CA GLY A 208 15.32 31.53 -37.94
C GLY A 208 13.93 31.00 -37.50
N THR A 209 12.84 31.67 -37.90
CA THR A 209 11.42 31.22 -37.82
C THR A 209 10.64 31.64 -39.07
N PRO A 210 9.54 30.95 -39.44
CA PRO A 210 8.35 31.66 -39.96
C PRO A 210 6.97 31.03 -39.59
N SER A 211 5.87 31.74 -39.90
CA SER A 211 4.44 31.34 -39.73
C SER A 211 3.84 30.78 -41.05
N ASP A 212 2.53 30.64 -41.38
CA ASP A 212 1.19 31.05 -40.84
C ASP A 212 0.09 30.23 -41.62
N SER A 213 -1.25 30.24 -41.46
CA SER A 213 -2.22 30.94 -40.59
C SER A 213 -3.61 30.23 -40.58
N ASN A 214 -4.55 30.70 -39.72
CA ASN A 214 -6.03 30.75 -39.88
C ASN A 214 -6.87 29.49 -40.25
N GLN A 215 -7.86 29.15 -39.38
CA GLN A 215 -9.28 29.55 -39.57
C GLN A 215 -10.26 29.21 -38.41
N THR A 216 -11.03 30.24 -38.00
CA THR A 216 -12.42 30.22 -37.43
C THR A 216 -12.80 29.46 -36.14
N HIS A 217 -13.46 30.20 -35.22
CA HIS A 217 -14.14 29.71 -34.01
C HIS A 217 -15.60 29.28 -34.24
N ARG A 218 -16.08 28.31 -33.44
CA ARG A 218 -17.41 28.33 -32.79
C ARG A 218 -17.29 27.79 -31.36
N THR A 219 -17.95 28.44 -30.40
CA THR A 219 -17.84 28.14 -28.96
C THR A 219 -19.13 27.58 -28.36
N LEU A 220 -18.98 26.62 -27.45
CA LEU A 220 -19.94 26.23 -26.43
C LEU A 220 -19.16 26.12 -25.09
N PRO A 221 -19.79 26.40 -23.93
CA PRO A 221 -19.09 26.46 -22.65
C PRO A 221 -18.80 25.05 -22.08
N PRO A 222 -17.62 24.81 -21.49
CA PRO A 222 -17.34 23.60 -20.73
C PRO A 222 -17.97 23.64 -19.31
N PRO A 223 -18.29 22.49 -18.71
CA PRO A 223 -18.63 22.40 -17.28
C PRO A 223 -17.40 22.71 -16.38
N PRO A 224 -17.60 23.04 -15.09
CA PRO A 224 -16.51 23.46 -14.20
C PRO A 224 -15.48 22.34 -13.96
N SER A 225 -14.20 22.69 -14.13
CA SER A 225 -13.06 21.81 -13.85
C SER A 225 -12.57 21.97 -12.42
N TYR A 226 -12.18 20.85 -11.79
CA TYR A 226 -11.68 20.79 -10.40
C TYR A 226 -10.13 20.80 -10.30
N SER A 227 -9.44 21.00 -11.43
CA SER A 227 -7.98 20.77 -11.58
C SER A 227 -7.06 21.84 -10.98
N SER A 228 -7.37 22.38 -9.80
CA SER A 228 -6.58 23.42 -9.12
C SER A 228 -6.04 23.02 -7.73
N LEU A 229 -6.16 21.74 -7.34
CA LEU A 229 -5.68 21.22 -6.04
C LEU A 229 -4.33 20.49 -6.10
N PHE A 230 -3.67 20.41 -7.27
CA PHE A 230 -2.53 19.52 -7.49
C PHE A 230 -1.22 20.29 -7.75
N SER A 231 -0.48 20.69 -6.70
CA SER A 231 0.91 21.18 -6.83
C SER A 231 1.70 21.31 -5.51
N VAL A 232 3.03 21.07 -5.61
CA VAL A 232 4.14 21.37 -4.67
C VAL A 232 4.16 20.60 -3.31
N PRO A 233 5.28 20.53 -2.55
CA PRO A 233 6.34 19.51 -2.74
C PRO A 233 6.65 18.61 -1.52
N THR A 234 7.52 17.62 -1.71
CA THR A 234 8.00 16.66 -0.70
C THR A 234 9.26 17.11 0.07
N PRO A 235 9.29 16.99 1.41
CA PRO A 235 10.52 16.90 2.22
C PRO A 235 10.80 15.46 2.73
N SER A 236 11.99 15.23 3.30
CA SER A 236 12.52 13.90 3.68
C SER A 236 12.24 13.47 5.14
N VAL A 237 12.45 12.17 5.42
CA VAL A 237 12.02 11.46 6.64
C VAL A 237 13.11 11.40 7.73
N PRO A 238 12.78 11.65 9.01
CA PRO A 238 13.55 11.21 10.17
C PRO A 238 13.02 9.88 10.77
N THR A 239 13.91 8.97 11.13
CA THR A 239 13.57 7.64 11.68
C THR A 239 13.34 7.69 13.20
N ILE A 240 12.29 7.06 13.72
CA ILE A 240 12.00 6.97 15.18
C ILE A 240 11.57 5.55 15.57
N ASP A 241 12.08 5.09 16.72
CA ASP A 241 11.87 3.78 17.35
C ASP A 241 10.42 3.57 17.86
N ARG A 242 10.00 2.30 17.98
CA ARG A 242 8.61 1.84 18.24
C ARG A 242 8.44 0.99 19.51
N SER A 243 9.42 0.96 20.40
CA SER A 243 9.49 0.05 21.58
C SER A 243 8.35 0.13 22.63
N THR A 244 7.34 1.01 22.47
CA THR A 244 6.34 1.33 23.52
C THR A 244 4.88 1.56 23.06
N LYS A 245 4.38 0.88 22.01
CA LYS A 245 2.92 0.82 21.73
C LYS A 245 2.21 -0.22 22.65
N PRO A 246 1.04 0.08 23.25
CA PRO A 246 0.22 -0.92 23.95
C PRO A 246 -0.50 -1.86 22.96
N VAL A 247 -0.73 -3.10 23.36
CA VAL A 247 -1.35 -4.15 22.52
C VAL A 247 -2.88 -4.10 22.62
N MET A 248 -3.57 -4.18 21.48
CA MET A 248 -5.00 -4.47 21.40
C MET A 248 -5.26 -5.64 20.46
N SER A 249 -5.98 -6.66 20.96
CA SER A 249 -6.48 -7.87 20.27
C SER A 249 -5.42 -8.78 19.60
N ALA A 250 -5.29 -10.01 20.08
CA ALA A 250 -4.11 -10.86 19.85
C ALA A 250 -4.22 -11.90 18.71
N ASP A 251 -5.29 -11.89 17.91
CA ASP A 251 -5.56 -12.94 16.90
C ASP A 251 -5.19 -12.56 15.45
N ALA A 252 -4.77 -11.32 15.20
CA ALA A 252 -4.33 -10.88 13.87
C ALA A 252 -2.97 -11.48 13.51
N SER A 253 -2.77 -11.91 12.26
CA SER A 253 -1.44 -12.32 11.79
C SER A 253 -0.49 -11.13 11.65
N SER A 254 0.79 -11.41 11.42
CA SER A 254 1.68 -10.49 10.70
C SER A 254 0.93 -9.91 9.48
N GLY A 255 0.83 -8.59 9.38
CA GLY A 255 0.07 -7.91 8.32
C GLY A 255 -1.41 -7.60 8.62
N GLY A 256 -1.97 -8.00 9.76
CA GLY A 256 -3.33 -7.64 10.17
C GLY A 256 -4.46 -8.49 9.55
N LEU A 257 -4.12 -9.57 8.87
CA LEU A 257 -5.07 -10.48 8.22
C LEU A 257 -5.68 -11.48 9.21
N ARG A 258 -6.92 -11.92 8.94
CA ARG A 258 -7.55 -13.04 9.66
C ARG A 258 -6.90 -14.37 9.25
N LYS A 259 -6.85 -15.32 10.18
CA LYS A 259 -6.28 -16.64 9.92
C LYS A 259 -7.15 -17.46 8.96
N MET A 260 -6.52 -18.32 8.15
CA MET A 260 -7.19 -19.22 7.21
C MET A 260 -6.79 -20.67 7.46
N HIS A 261 -7.75 -21.49 7.90
CA HIS A 261 -7.62 -22.94 8.01
C HIS A 261 -7.73 -23.63 6.66
N VAL A 262 -6.72 -24.44 6.35
CA VAL A 262 -6.62 -25.27 5.14
C VAL A 262 -6.56 -26.74 5.56
N PRO A 263 -7.54 -27.60 5.19
CA PRO A 263 -7.48 -29.03 5.48
C PRO A 263 -6.23 -29.68 4.87
N ALA A 264 -5.42 -30.36 5.69
CA ALA A 264 -4.13 -30.92 5.28
C ALA A 264 -4.26 -32.01 4.20
N GLU A 265 -5.41 -32.68 4.11
CA GLU A 265 -5.68 -33.64 3.04
C GLU A 265 -5.96 -32.99 1.67
N LEU A 266 -6.28 -31.69 1.61
CA LEU A 266 -6.74 -30.99 0.40
C LEU A 266 -5.77 -31.13 -0.76
N ILE A 267 -4.47 -30.95 -0.52
CA ILE A 267 -3.41 -31.12 -1.53
C ILE A 267 -3.38 -32.55 -2.08
N SER A 268 -3.52 -33.54 -1.21
CA SER A 268 -3.50 -34.96 -1.59
C SER A 268 -4.76 -35.40 -2.37
N GLN A 269 -5.91 -34.77 -2.12
CA GLN A 269 -7.14 -35.00 -2.87
C GLN A 269 -7.11 -34.26 -4.21
N PHE A 270 -6.64 -33.01 -4.23
CA PHE A 270 -6.48 -32.22 -5.45
C PHE A 270 -5.53 -32.88 -6.45
N LEU A 271 -4.31 -33.23 -6.02
CA LEU A 271 -3.32 -33.88 -6.88
C LEU A 271 -3.81 -35.23 -7.45
N ARG A 272 -4.67 -35.95 -6.73
CA ARG A 272 -5.32 -37.17 -7.21
C ARG A 272 -6.25 -36.88 -8.39
N LEU A 273 -7.08 -35.83 -8.30
CA LEU A 273 -8.01 -35.42 -9.36
C LEU A 273 -7.35 -34.70 -10.54
N ALA A 274 -6.18 -34.10 -10.32
CA ALA A 274 -5.33 -33.50 -11.35
C ALA A 274 -4.43 -34.53 -12.08
N SER A 275 -4.16 -35.69 -11.46
CA SER A 275 -3.12 -36.63 -11.90
C SER A 275 -3.15 -37.02 -13.38
N ASP A 276 -4.34 -37.15 -13.98
CA ASP A 276 -4.52 -37.48 -15.40
C ASP A 276 -4.15 -36.35 -16.37
N ASN A 277 -4.22 -35.10 -15.92
CA ASN A 277 -3.71 -33.93 -16.63
C ASN A 277 -2.22 -33.75 -16.35
N THR A 278 -1.78 -33.90 -15.09
CA THR A 278 -0.36 -33.83 -14.70
C THR A 278 0.50 -34.80 -15.53
N ARG A 279 0.06 -36.05 -15.73
CA ARG A 279 0.77 -37.04 -16.58
C ARG A 279 0.82 -36.68 -18.06
N LYS A 280 -0.04 -35.77 -18.53
CA LYS A 280 -0.05 -35.22 -19.91
C LYS A 280 0.70 -33.89 -20.02
N ASN A 281 1.35 -33.44 -18.94
CA ASN A 281 1.89 -32.09 -18.80
C ASN A 281 0.83 -31.00 -19.07
N LEU A 282 -0.37 -31.19 -18.53
CA LEU A 282 -1.45 -30.20 -18.53
C LEU A 282 -1.75 -29.75 -17.10
N GLU A 283 -1.99 -28.46 -16.93
CA GLU A 283 -2.41 -27.90 -15.64
C GLU A 283 -3.82 -28.37 -15.25
N THR A 284 -4.16 -28.20 -13.98
CA THR A 284 -5.52 -28.34 -13.45
C THR A 284 -5.70 -27.26 -12.41
N CYS A 285 -6.88 -26.65 -12.34
CA CYS A 285 -7.22 -25.62 -11.39
C CYS A 285 -8.51 -25.94 -10.63
N GLY A 286 -8.61 -25.43 -9.41
CA GLY A 286 -9.74 -25.61 -8.50
C GLY A 286 -9.96 -24.36 -7.65
N ILE A 287 -11.18 -24.19 -7.16
CA ILE A 287 -11.60 -23.06 -6.34
C ILE A 287 -11.68 -23.51 -4.88
N LEU A 288 -11.07 -22.72 -4.01
CA LEU A 288 -11.08 -22.94 -2.57
C LEU A 288 -12.32 -22.24 -2.00
N ALA A 289 -13.30 -23.02 -1.57
CA ALA A 289 -14.57 -22.52 -1.06
C ALA A 289 -14.74 -22.88 0.42
N GLY A 290 -15.40 -22.00 1.18
CA GLY A 290 -15.47 -22.18 2.61
C GLY A 290 -16.45 -21.25 3.32
N ARG A 291 -16.19 -21.07 4.62
CA ARG A 291 -17.02 -20.25 5.51
C ARG A 291 -16.11 -19.44 6.43
N LEU A 292 -16.63 -18.35 6.96
CA LEU A 292 -16.01 -17.61 8.06
C LEU A 292 -16.66 -18.04 9.36
N GLN A 293 -15.85 -18.42 10.35
CA GLN A 293 -16.29 -18.91 11.65
C GLN A 293 -15.35 -18.34 12.73
N ASN A 294 -15.89 -17.71 13.77
CA ASN A 294 -15.11 -17.17 14.89
C ASN A 294 -13.92 -16.27 14.46
N ASN A 295 -14.13 -15.31 13.54
CA ASN A 295 -13.09 -14.44 12.99
C ASN A 295 -11.96 -15.17 12.21
N MET A 296 -12.22 -16.41 11.77
CA MET A 296 -11.25 -17.28 11.10
C MET A 296 -11.87 -17.96 9.87
N PHE A 297 -11.22 -17.86 8.71
CA PHE A 297 -11.69 -18.51 7.49
C PHE A 297 -11.39 -20.01 7.53
N CYS A 298 -12.38 -20.84 7.22
CA CYS A 298 -12.22 -22.28 7.09
C CYS A 298 -12.53 -22.71 5.66
N ILE A 299 -11.50 -23.14 4.92
CA ILE A 299 -11.72 -23.87 3.67
C ILE A 299 -12.36 -25.21 4.04
N THR A 300 -13.50 -25.50 3.44
CA THR A 300 -14.24 -26.76 3.66
C THR A 300 -14.56 -27.47 2.37
N HIS A 301 -14.50 -26.78 1.23
CA HIS A 301 -14.87 -27.30 -0.07
C HIS A 301 -13.76 -27.04 -1.10
N LEU A 302 -13.47 -28.05 -1.91
CA LEU A 302 -12.62 -27.94 -3.09
C LEU A 302 -13.48 -28.16 -4.33
N LEU A 303 -13.75 -27.10 -5.07
CA LEU A 303 -14.62 -27.13 -6.25
C LEU A 303 -13.73 -27.22 -7.49
N ILE A 304 -13.85 -28.28 -8.29
CA ILE A 304 -13.10 -28.42 -9.55
C ILE A 304 -14.03 -28.02 -10.71
N PRO A 305 -13.94 -26.79 -11.25
CA PRO A 305 -14.84 -26.34 -12.30
C PRO A 305 -14.55 -27.07 -13.62
N LYS A 306 -15.49 -26.99 -14.57
CA LYS A 306 -15.19 -27.21 -16.00
C LYS A 306 -14.04 -26.28 -16.38
N GLN A 307 -13.09 -26.74 -17.19
CA GLN A 307 -11.85 -26.01 -17.45
C GLN A 307 -11.17 -26.47 -18.74
N THR A 308 -10.33 -25.60 -19.29
CA THR A 308 -9.39 -25.89 -20.38
C THR A 308 -7.99 -25.51 -19.92
N SER A 309 -7.01 -26.38 -20.19
CA SER A 309 -5.63 -26.21 -19.71
C SER A 309 -4.61 -26.33 -20.85
N THR A 310 -3.50 -25.61 -20.72
CA THR A 310 -2.25 -25.87 -21.43
C THR A 310 -1.23 -26.45 -20.44
N SER A 311 0.07 -26.37 -20.75
CA SER A 311 1.18 -26.76 -19.85
C SER A 311 1.61 -25.68 -18.86
N ASP A 312 0.98 -24.51 -18.95
CA ASP A 312 1.41 -23.21 -18.44
C ASP A 312 0.22 -22.23 -18.22
N SER A 313 -1.01 -22.74 -18.28
CA SER A 313 -2.24 -22.02 -17.90
C SER A 313 -3.42 -22.96 -17.68
N CYS A 314 -4.36 -22.54 -16.84
CA CYS A 314 -5.67 -23.17 -16.65
C CYS A 314 -6.79 -22.11 -16.62
N THR A 315 -7.77 -22.26 -17.50
CA THR A 315 -8.92 -21.33 -17.63
C THR A 315 -10.20 -22.02 -17.20
N THR A 316 -10.89 -21.48 -16.20
CA THR A 316 -12.19 -21.99 -15.74
C THR A 316 -13.28 -21.68 -16.77
N LEU A 317 -14.21 -22.63 -16.94
CA LEU A 317 -15.35 -22.55 -17.84
C LEU A 317 -16.66 -22.74 -17.07
N ASN A 318 -17.73 -22.13 -17.59
CA ASN A 318 -19.09 -22.20 -17.03
C ASN A 318 -19.14 -21.88 -15.53
N GLU A 319 -18.64 -20.70 -15.15
CA GLU A 319 -18.62 -20.22 -13.75
C GLU A 319 -20.03 -20.01 -13.16
N GLU A 320 -21.06 -20.22 -13.97
CA GLU A 320 -22.46 -20.35 -13.57
C GLU A 320 -22.65 -21.50 -12.58
N ASP A 321 -22.18 -22.72 -12.91
CA ASP A 321 -22.32 -23.91 -12.06
C ASP A 321 -21.61 -23.75 -10.71
N LEU A 322 -20.46 -23.06 -10.74
CA LEU A 322 -19.65 -22.75 -9.57
C LEU A 322 -20.39 -21.79 -8.63
N PHE A 323 -20.90 -20.67 -9.16
CA PHE A 323 -21.65 -19.69 -8.39
C PHE A 323 -22.94 -20.28 -7.81
N ASP A 324 -23.71 -21.00 -8.64
CA ASP A 324 -24.99 -21.57 -8.23
C ASP A 324 -24.77 -22.67 -7.15
N TYR A 325 -23.67 -23.43 -7.20
CA TYR A 325 -23.25 -24.35 -6.13
C TYR A 325 -22.84 -23.61 -4.85
N GLN A 326 -21.99 -22.58 -4.96
CA GLN A 326 -21.55 -21.80 -3.81
C GLN A 326 -22.72 -21.08 -3.10
N ASP A 327 -23.63 -20.46 -3.85
CA ASP A 327 -24.77 -19.73 -3.29
C ASP A 327 -25.73 -20.67 -2.54
N SER A 328 -26.10 -21.80 -3.17
CA SER A 328 -26.98 -22.81 -2.58
C SER A 328 -26.42 -23.49 -1.32
N HIS A 329 -25.09 -23.56 -1.19
CA HIS A 329 -24.42 -24.09 0.01
C HIS A 329 -23.96 -22.98 0.98
N ASN A 330 -24.21 -21.70 0.65
CA ASN A 330 -23.73 -20.49 1.34
C ASN A 330 -22.21 -20.51 1.62
N LEU A 331 -21.42 -20.83 0.59
CA LEU A 331 -19.97 -20.88 0.61
C LEU A 331 -19.38 -19.61 -0.03
N ILE A 332 -18.36 -19.06 0.61
CA ILE A 332 -17.58 -17.93 0.10
C ILE A 332 -16.30 -18.40 -0.60
N THR A 333 -15.85 -17.65 -1.60
CA THR A 333 -14.58 -17.93 -2.31
C THR A 333 -13.39 -17.44 -1.47
N LEU A 334 -12.56 -18.38 -0.99
CA LEU A 334 -11.39 -18.12 -0.14
C LEU A 334 -10.06 -18.08 -0.93
N GLY A 335 -10.09 -18.45 -2.21
CA GLY A 335 -8.90 -18.50 -3.05
C GLY A 335 -9.01 -19.54 -4.15
N TRP A 336 -7.87 -19.96 -4.68
CA TRP A 336 -7.77 -20.94 -5.75
C TRP A 336 -6.51 -21.81 -5.60
N ILE A 337 -6.49 -22.94 -6.29
CA ILE A 337 -5.40 -23.91 -6.28
C ILE A 337 -5.13 -24.40 -7.71
N HIS A 338 -3.87 -24.48 -8.13
CA HIS A 338 -3.49 -25.08 -9.42
C HIS A 338 -2.25 -25.98 -9.35
N THR A 339 -2.02 -26.74 -10.42
CA THR A 339 -0.81 -27.55 -10.59
C THR A 339 0.18 -26.90 -11.56
N HIS A 340 1.47 -26.93 -11.21
CA HIS A 340 2.58 -26.80 -12.14
C HIS A 340 3.14 -28.21 -12.45
N PRO A 341 2.76 -28.87 -13.57
CA PRO A 341 3.07 -30.29 -13.79
C PRO A 341 4.56 -30.60 -13.93
N SER A 342 5.35 -29.63 -14.41
CA SER A 342 6.76 -29.81 -14.76
C SER A 342 7.71 -28.71 -14.27
N GLN A 343 7.16 -27.68 -13.61
CA GLN A 343 7.86 -26.51 -13.06
C GLN A 343 7.84 -26.55 -11.52
N THR A 344 8.65 -25.71 -10.85
CA THR A 344 8.65 -25.54 -9.39
C THR A 344 7.43 -24.75 -8.90
N SER A 345 7.23 -24.65 -7.59
CA SER A 345 6.17 -23.84 -7.00
C SER A 345 6.52 -22.35 -6.97
N PHE A 346 5.84 -21.53 -7.78
CA PHE A 346 5.97 -20.07 -7.82
C PHE A 346 4.70 -19.44 -8.43
N MET A 347 4.52 -18.12 -8.34
CA MET A 347 3.44 -17.42 -9.05
C MET A 347 3.89 -16.96 -10.45
N SER A 348 3.26 -17.49 -11.49
CA SER A 348 3.43 -17.05 -12.89
C SER A 348 2.82 -15.66 -13.13
N SER A 349 3.15 -15.02 -14.26
CA SER A 349 2.52 -13.74 -14.63
C SER A 349 0.99 -13.84 -14.77
N VAL A 350 0.49 -14.97 -15.27
CA VAL A 350 -0.95 -15.26 -15.37
C VAL A 350 -1.55 -15.45 -13.98
N ASP A 351 -0.82 -16.08 -13.06
CA ASP A 351 -1.27 -16.35 -11.70
C ASP A 351 -1.36 -15.06 -10.88
N LEU A 352 -0.40 -14.14 -11.06
CA LEU A 352 -0.40 -12.83 -10.41
C LEU A 352 -1.63 -12.00 -10.84
N HIS A 353 -1.90 -11.93 -12.15
CA HIS A 353 -3.08 -11.26 -12.70
C HIS A 353 -4.39 -11.92 -12.24
N THR A 354 -4.46 -13.26 -12.30
CA THR A 354 -5.60 -14.05 -11.80
C THR A 354 -5.87 -13.74 -10.33
N HIS A 355 -4.86 -13.89 -9.48
CA HIS A 355 -4.97 -13.77 -8.04
C HIS A 355 -5.27 -12.34 -7.56
N CYS A 356 -4.77 -11.32 -8.27
CA CYS A 356 -5.10 -9.90 -8.01
C CYS A 356 -6.61 -9.68 -7.91
N SER A 357 -7.40 -10.28 -8.81
CA SER A 357 -8.86 -10.16 -8.80
C SER A 357 -9.52 -10.73 -7.54
N TYR A 358 -8.99 -11.81 -6.96
CA TYR A 358 -9.46 -12.40 -5.71
C TYR A 358 -9.08 -11.51 -4.52
N GLN A 359 -7.81 -11.12 -4.44
CA GLN A 359 -7.28 -10.39 -3.28
C GLN A 359 -7.83 -8.96 -3.18
N LEU A 360 -8.24 -8.35 -4.30
CA LEU A 360 -8.98 -7.08 -4.34
C LEU A 360 -10.43 -7.17 -3.79
N MET A 361 -10.96 -8.38 -3.59
CA MET A 361 -12.30 -8.62 -2.99
C MET A 361 -12.20 -9.21 -1.58
N MET A 362 -11.16 -10.00 -1.30
CA MET A 362 -10.86 -10.57 0.00
C MET A 362 -9.34 -10.51 0.24
N PRO A 363 -8.82 -9.59 1.08
CA PRO A 363 -7.38 -9.45 1.32
C PRO A 363 -6.70 -10.72 1.83
N GLU A 364 -7.44 -11.60 2.52
CA GLU A 364 -6.97 -12.91 2.98
C GLU A 364 -6.99 -14.02 1.92
N ALA A 365 -7.42 -13.76 0.67
CA ALA A 365 -7.46 -14.79 -0.35
C ALA A 365 -6.05 -15.35 -0.64
N ILE A 366 -5.97 -16.65 -0.92
CA ILE A 366 -4.70 -17.35 -1.21
C ILE A 366 -4.68 -17.97 -2.61
N ALA A 367 -3.48 -18.12 -3.16
CA ALA A 367 -3.18 -18.97 -4.33
C ALA A 367 -2.31 -20.15 -3.87
N ILE A 368 -2.79 -21.38 -4.00
CA ILE A 368 -2.01 -22.59 -3.69
C ILE A 368 -1.45 -23.15 -4.99
N VAL A 369 -0.12 -23.33 -5.07
CA VAL A 369 0.57 -23.86 -6.26
C VAL A 369 1.21 -25.19 -5.93
N CYS A 370 0.73 -26.27 -6.55
CA CYS A 370 1.25 -27.61 -6.33
C CYS A 370 2.22 -28.00 -7.46
N ALA A 371 3.47 -28.29 -7.13
CA ALA A 371 4.51 -28.68 -8.09
C ALA A 371 4.92 -30.15 -7.87
N PRO A 372 4.08 -31.14 -8.28
CA PRO A 372 4.23 -32.56 -7.92
C PRO A 372 5.49 -33.24 -8.47
N LYS A 373 6.20 -32.61 -9.42
CA LYS A 373 7.51 -33.09 -9.90
C LYS A 373 8.66 -32.81 -8.92
N PHE A 374 8.47 -31.84 -8.02
CA PHE A 374 9.46 -31.39 -7.04
C PHE A 374 9.06 -31.71 -5.58
N ASP A 375 7.87 -32.29 -5.37
CA ASP A 375 7.21 -32.47 -4.07
C ASP A 375 7.01 -31.15 -3.29
N GLU A 376 6.89 -30.05 -4.04
CA GLU A 376 6.70 -28.69 -3.51
C GLU A 376 5.21 -28.31 -3.51
N THR A 377 4.79 -27.53 -2.51
CA THR A 377 3.50 -26.82 -2.51
C THR A 377 3.65 -25.49 -1.81
N GLY A 378 3.55 -24.39 -2.56
CA GLY A 378 3.56 -23.02 -2.05
C GLY A 378 2.15 -22.49 -1.83
N VAL A 379 2.03 -21.51 -0.93
CA VAL A 379 0.77 -20.80 -0.68
C VAL A 379 1.06 -19.30 -0.65
N PHE A 380 0.58 -18.58 -1.65
CA PHE A 380 1.02 -17.22 -1.97
C PHE A 380 -0.11 -16.19 -1.90
N SER A 381 0.29 -14.95 -1.60
CA SER A 381 -0.53 -13.73 -1.71
C SER A 381 0.29 -12.63 -2.39
N LEU A 382 -0.35 -11.68 -3.10
CA LEU A 382 0.35 -10.48 -3.59
C LEU A 382 0.76 -9.59 -2.41
N THR A 383 1.92 -8.93 -2.52
CA THR A 383 2.41 -8.03 -1.48
C THR A 383 1.45 -6.82 -1.33
N PRO A 384 0.88 -6.55 -0.14
CA PRO A 384 -0.16 -5.54 0.04
C PRO A 384 0.28 -4.10 -0.30
N GLU A 385 1.55 -3.77 -0.08
CA GLU A 385 2.14 -2.43 -0.25
C GLU A 385 2.55 -2.14 -1.70
N TYR A 386 2.75 -3.16 -2.53
CA TYR A 386 3.33 -3.01 -3.88
C TYR A 386 2.65 -3.91 -4.92
N GLY A 387 2.72 -5.23 -4.78
CA GLY A 387 2.31 -6.19 -5.79
C GLY A 387 0.86 -6.04 -6.23
N LEU A 388 -0.06 -5.90 -5.26
CA LEU A 388 -1.49 -5.71 -5.52
C LEU A 388 -1.75 -4.48 -6.39
N GLN A 389 -1.10 -3.35 -6.09
CA GLN A 389 -1.28 -2.08 -6.80
C GLN A 389 -0.52 -2.06 -8.14
N PHE A 390 0.61 -2.76 -8.24
CA PHE A 390 1.39 -2.89 -9.48
C PHE A 390 0.63 -3.72 -10.53
N ILE A 391 0.14 -4.90 -10.15
CA ILE A 391 -0.60 -5.79 -11.07
C ILE A 391 -1.92 -5.13 -11.52
N LEU A 392 -2.68 -4.53 -10.60
CA LEU A 392 -3.91 -3.77 -10.93
C LEU A 392 -3.69 -2.65 -11.97
N ASN A 393 -2.54 -2.00 -11.93
CA ASN A 393 -2.17 -0.94 -12.88
C ASN A 393 -1.60 -1.48 -14.20
N CYS A 394 -1.25 -2.77 -14.30
CA CYS A 394 -0.70 -3.34 -15.52
C CYS A 394 -1.80 -3.59 -16.55
N LYS A 395 -1.65 -2.99 -17.74
CA LYS A 395 -2.59 -3.12 -18.87
C LYS A 395 -1.97 -3.88 -20.07
N MET A 396 -0.92 -4.66 -19.85
CA MET A 396 -0.30 -5.50 -20.88
C MET A 396 -1.17 -6.72 -21.18
N GLN A 397 -1.26 -7.11 -22.46
CA GLN A 397 -2.06 -8.25 -22.93
C GLN A 397 -1.18 -9.44 -23.32
N GLY A 398 -1.72 -10.66 -23.19
CA GLY A 398 -0.99 -11.90 -23.43
C GLY A 398 0.08 -12.19 -22.36
N PHE A 399 0.90 -13.22 -22.59
CA PHE A 399 2.00 -13.57 -21.69
C PHE A 399 3.10 -12.49 -21.72
N HIS A 400 3.34 -11.85 -20.58
CA HIS A 400 4.36 -10.81 -20.41
C HIS A 400 5.12 -11.00 -19.09
N PRO A 401 6.43 -10.70 -19.02
CA PRO A 401 7.20 -10.76 -17.78
C PRO A 401 6.88 -9.58 -16.86
N HIS A 402 7.10 -9.79 -15.56
CA HIS A 402 7.02 -8.77 -14.51
C HIS A 402 8.37 -8.63 -13.79
N PRO A 403 8.65 -7.48 -13.13
CA PRO A 403 9.83 -7.35 -12.28
C PRO A 403 9.79 -8.34 -11.11
N LYS A 404 10.96 -8.84 -10.71
CA LYS A 404 11.10 -9.69 -9.50
C LYS A 404 11.39 -8.88 -8.23
N GLU A 405 11.90 -7.66 -8.38
CA GLU A 405 12.33 -6.80 -7.29
C GLU A 405 11.74 -5.39 -7.46
N PRO A 406 11.09 -4.81 -6.42
CA PRO A 406 10.69 -5.49 -5.18
C PRO A 406 9.65 -6.62 -5.46
N PRO A 407 9.51 -7.61 -4.55
CA PRO A 407 8.66 -8.77 -4.79
C PRO A 407 7.17 -8.40 -4.91
N LEU A 408 6.53 -8.94 -5.95
CA LEU A 408 5.10 -8.76 -6.23
C LEU A 408 4.20 -9.71 -5.42
N TYR A 409 4.77 -10.76 -4.83
CA TYR A 409 4.06 -11.75 -4.02
C TYR A 409 4.99 -12.34 -2.96
N GLU A 410 4.38 -12.93 -1.94
CA GLU A 410 5.02 -13.53 -0.77
C GLU A 410 4.27 -14.78 -0.30
N GLU A 411 4.84 -15.54 0.64
CA GLU A 411 4.16 -16.68 1.26
C GLU A 411 3.11 -16.21 2.30
N SER A 412 1.95 -16.88 2.32
CA SER A 412 0.76 -16.48 3.07
C SER A 412 0.87 -16.73 4.58
N SER A 413 1.44 -15.78 5.33
CA SER A 413 1.68 -15.92 6.80
C SER A 413 0.42 -16.04 7.68
N HIS A 414 -0.78 -15.86 7.11
CA HIS A 414 -2.06 -16.05 7.78
C HIS A 414 -2.63 -17.49 7.67
N VAL A 415 -1.99 -18.38 6.91
CA VAL A 415 -2.44 -19.77 6.71
C VAL A 415 -2.13 -20.67 7.91
N LEU A 416 -3.07 -21.57 8.24
CA LEU A 416 -2.97 -22.61 9.26
C LEU A 416 -3.39 -23.96 8.67
N TRP A 417 -2.55 -24.99 8.81
CA TRP A 417 -2.84 -26.32 8.30
C TRP A 417 -3.58 -27.18 9.33
N ASP A 418 -4.81 -27.58 9.00
CA ASP A 418 -5.69 -28.36 9.87
C ASP A 418 -5.58 -29.86 9.57
N LYS A 419 -5.25 -30.68 10.58
CA LYS A 419 -5.09 -32.13 10.45
C LYS A 419 -6.35 -32.93 10.84
N VAL A 420 -7.41 -32.26 11.27
CA VAL A 420 -8.65 -32.86 11.80
C VAL A 420 -9.84 -32.55 10.89
N SER A 421 -9.94 -31.31 10.40
CA SER A 421 -10.99 -30.91 9.45
C SER A 421 -10.85 -31.63 8.12
N ARG A 422 -11.99 -31.99 7.53
CA ARG A 422 -12.08 -32.62 6.20
C ARG A 422 -12.37 -31.59 5.10
N VAL A 423 -12.09 -31.97 3.86
CA VAL A 423 -12.53 -31.22 2.66
C VAL A 423 -13.57 -32.01 1.87
N ASP A 424 -14.70 -31.37 1.57
CA ASP A 424 -15.71 -31.87 0.65
C ASP A 424 -15.30 -31.52 -0.79
N VAL A 425 -14.98 -32.52 -1.60
CA VAL A 425 -14.46 -32.31 -2.96
C VAL A 425 -15.56 -32.50 -4.00
N VAL A 426 -15.76 -31.47 -4.82
CA VAL A 426 -16.88 -31.38 -5.77
C VAL A 426 -16.34 -31.22 -7.18
N ASP A 427 -16.29 -32.32 -7.93
CA ASP A 427 -15.91 -32.29 -9.33
C ASP A 427 -17.11 -31.87 -10.21
N LEU A 428 -17.02 -30.67 -10.79
CA LEU A 428 -18.03 -30.11 -11.70
C LEU A 428 -17.69 -30.36 -13.17
N ARG A 429 -16.51 -30.93 -13.49
CA ARG A 429 -16.05 -31.18 -14.88
C ARG A 429 -17.01 -32.08 -15.68
N PHE A 430 -17.81 -32.89 -14.99
CA PHE A 430 -18.67 -33.94 -15.56
C PHE A 430 -20.18 -33.76 -15.26
N LYS A 431 -20.61 -32.58 -14.77
CA LYS A 431 -22.03 -32.26 -14.51
C LYS A 431 -22.70 -31.56 -15.68
#